data_AF-A0A1H9N956-F1
#
_entry.id   AF-A0A1H9N956-F1
#
_cell.length_a   1.000
_cell.length_b   1.000
_cell.length_c   1.000
_cell.angle_alpha   90.00
_cell.angle_beta   90.00
_cell.angle_gamma   90.00
#
_symmetry.space_group_name_H-M   'P 1'
#
loop_
_entity.id
_entity.type
_entity.pdbx_description
1 polymer ?
#
loop_
_entity_poly.entity_id
_entity_poly.type
_entity_poly.pdbx_seq_one_letter_code
_entity_poly.pdbx_strand_id
1 'polypeptide(L)'
;MSDTVKTEVDAENDKVLEKFNFLIDKYHHYDRSTVTSENVSDVDKIPVLTECVTLRSKQLQTQFDELSPLRLLLDAALVDASIELDAADRQALVRALENRIIVQEKVLLEQQN
;
A
#
# COMPACT_ATOMS: atom_id res chain seq x y z
N MET A 1 16.23 -28.53 -31.58
CA MET A 1 17.13 -27.83 -30.64
C MET A 1 16.65 -26.39 -30.63
N SER A 2 15.90 -25.98 -29.61
CA SER A 2 15.38 -24.62 -29.52
C SER A 2 16.41 -23.80 -28.78
N ASP A 3 17.26 -23.08 -29.52
CA ASP A 3 18.17 -22.11 -28.95
C ASP A 3 17.33 -20.94 -28.41
N THR A 4 17.08 -20.94 -27.10
CA THR A 4 16.39 -19.86 -26.42
C THR A 4 17.31 -18.65 -26.44
N VAL A 5 17.06 -17.71 -27.35
CA VAL A 5 17.69 -16.40 -27.37
C VAL A 5 17.39 -15.74 -26.01
N LYS A 6 18.40 -15.68 -25.13
CA LYS A 6 18.29 -14.94 -23.87
C LYS A 6 18.07 -13.47 -24.23
N THR A 7 16.86 -13.00 -24.02
CA THR A 7 16.50 -11.60 -24.23
C THR A 7 16.95 -10.78 -23.01
N GLU A 8 17.11 -9.47 -23.16
CA GLU A 8 17.44 -8.57 -22.05
C GLU A 8 16.41 -8.66 -20.90
N VAL A 9 15.16 -9.01 -21.24
CA VAL A 9 14.06 -9.25 -20.30
C VAL A 9 14.32 -10.49 -19.44
N ASP A 10 14.90 -11.55 -20.01
CA ASP A 10 15.26 -12.76 -19.27
C ASP A 10 16.38 -12.47 -18.25
N ALA A 11 17.34 -11.61 -18.62
CA ALA A 11 18.42 -11.20 -17.72
C ALA A 11 17.92 -10.32 -16.56
N GLU A 12 16.93 -9.46 -16.80
CA GLU A 12 16.30 -8.66 -15.75
C GLU A 12 15.45 -9.53 -14.82
N ASN A 13 14.74 -10.52 -15.36
CA ASN A 13 13.98 -11.48 -14.58
C ASN A 13 14.89 -12.38 -13.71
N ASP A 14 16.02 -12.84 -14.25
CA ASP A 14 17.04 -13.57 -13.47
C ASP A 14 17.57 -12.74 -12.30
N LYS A 15 17.78 -11.43 -12.51
CA LYS A 15 18.20 -10.48 -11.46
C LYS A 15 17.12 -10.24 -10.40
N VAL A 16 15.84 -10.26 -10.77
CA VAL A 16 14.72 -10.18 -9.82
C VAL A 16 14.64 -11.45 -8.97
N LEU A 17 14.79 -12.62 -9.59
CA LEU A 17 14.82 -13.91 -8.89
C LEU A 17 16.00 -14.00 -7.90
N GLU A 18 17.17 -13.50 -8.29
CA GLU A 18 18.34 -13.44 -7.41
C GLU A 18 18.10 -12.56 -6.18
N LYS A 19 17.52 -11.36 -6.37
CA LYS A 19 17.14 -10.47 -5.26
C LYS A 19 16.10 -11.10 -4.35
N PHE A 20 15.14 -11.84 -4.92
CA PHE A 20 14.12 -12.55 -4.17
C PHE A 20 14.73 -13.65 -3.30
N ASN A 21 15.58 -14.51 -3.88
CA ASN A 21 16.27 -15.57 -3.13
C ASN A 21 17.17 -14.98 -2.04
N PHE A 22 17.87 -13.89 -2.32
CA PHE A 22 18.65 -13.18 -1.30
C PHE A 22 17.78 -12.70 -0.13
N LEU A 23 16.56 -12.24 -0.39
CA LEU A 23 15.62 -11.80 0.64
C LEU A 23 15.13 -12.99 1.47
N ILE A 24 14.77 -14.09 0.82
CA ILE A 24 14.40 -15.36 1.48
C ILE A 24 15.54 -15.80 2.42
N ASP A 25 16.76 -15.94 1.91
CA ASP A 25 17.89 -16.39 2.72
C ASP A 25 18.18 -15.42 3.88
N LYS A 26 18.15 -14.11 3.62
CA LYS A 26 18.45 -13.08 4.63
C LYS A 26 17.46 -13.11 5.80
N TYR A 27 16.18 -13.30 5.54
CA TYR A 27 15.15 -13.23 6.58
C TYR A 27 14.81 -14.61 7.18
N HIS A 28 14.99 -15.71 6.44
CA HIS A 28 14.82 -17.06 7.00
C HIS A 28 16.00 -17.50 7.88
N HIS A 29 17.21 -16.98 7.66
CA HIS A 29 18.34 -17.24 8.57
C HIS A 29 18.35 -16.33 9.81
N TYR A 30 17.74 -15.15 9.73
CA TYR A 30 17.65 -14.24 10.88
C TYR A 30 16.79 -14.81 12.02
N ASP A 31 15.84 -15.69 11.70
CA ASP A 31 14.96 -16.34 12.68
C ASP A 31 15.56 -17.61 13.30
N ARG A 32 16.63 -18.16 12.71
CA ARG A 32 17.24 -19.43 13.16
C ARG A 32 18.40 -19.24 14.15
N SER A 33 18.88 -18.01 14.37
CA SER A 33 20.12 -17.80 15.12
C SER A 33 19.98 -17.58 16.64
N THR A 34 18.80 -17.81 17.23
CA THR A 34 18.60 -17.72 18.69
C THR A 34 18.12 -18.99 19.38
N VAL A 35 18.03 -20.14 18.70
CA VAL A 35 17.66 -21.40 19.38
C VAL A 35 18.54 -22.57 18.91
N THR A 36 19.75 -22.64 19.42
CA THR A 36 20.41 -23.94 19.63
C THR A 36 19.90 -24.50 20.95
N SER A 37 18.86 -25.32 20.89
CA SER A 37 18.66 -26.36 21.89
C SER A 37 18.18 -27.62 21.17
N GLU A 38 19.11 -28.54 21.11
CA GLU A 38 19.04 -29.99 20.95
C GLU A 38 17.65 -30.65 20.94
N ASN A 39 17.56 -31.67 20.09
CA ASN A 39 16.63 -32.81 20.16
C ASN A 39 15.19 -32.58 19.67
N VAL A 40 15.03 -32.91 18.39
CA VAL A 40 13.77 -33.24 17.74
C VAL A 40 13.26 -34.58 18.28
N SER A 41 12.43 -34.57 19.33
CA SER A 41 11.53 -35.69 19.65
C SER A 41 10.41 -35.25 20.58
N ASP A 42 9.48 -34.43 20.08
CA ASP A 42 8.15 -34.34 20.67
C ASP A 42 7.16 -33.77 19.64
N VAL A 43 6.49 -34.65 18.91
CA VAL A 43 5.49 -34.30 17.89
C VAL A 43 4.21 -33.69 18.52
N ASP A 44 4.08 -33.76 19.86
CA ASP A 44 2.93 -33.24 20.60
C ASP A 44 3.17 -31.90 21.33
N LYS A 45 4.35 -31.29 21.19
CA LYS A 45 4.59 -29.92 21.69
C LYS A 45 4.44 -28.90 20.58
N ILE A 46 3.22 -28.71 20.11
CA ILE A 46 2.89 -27.50 19.34
C ILE A 46 3.15 -26.32 20.30
N PRO A 47 4.14 -25.44 20.04
CA PRO A 47 4.34 -24.26 20.86
C PRO A 47 3.13 -23.37 20.65
N VAL A 48 2.31 -23.21 21.68
CA VAL A 48 1.20 -22.26 21.65
C VAL A 48 1.82 -20.87 21.84
N LEU A 49 1.54 -19.95 20.91
CA LEU A 49 1.96 -18.55 20.99
C LEU A 49 1.35 -17.89 22.23
N THR A 50 2.04 -17.98 23.38
CA THR A 50 1.61 -17.40 24.65
C THR A 50 2.01 -15.93 24.81
N GLU A 51 2.72 -15.37 23.83
CA GLU A 51 3.27 -14.01 23.93
C GLU A 51 2.49 -13.07 22.99
N CYS A 52 1.74 -12.14 23.59
CA CYS A 52 1.12 -11.06 22.85
C CYS A 52 2.22 -10.13 22.31
N VAL A 53 2.50 -10.26 21.01
CA VAL A 53 3.36 -9.32 20.29
C VAL A 53 2.65 -7.98 20.19
N THR A 54 2.98 -7.06 21.10
CA THR A 54 2.58 -5.66 21.01
C THR A 54 3.45 -4.99 19.97
N LEU A 55 3.03 -5.09 18.71
CA LEU A 55 3.58 -4.27 17.65
C LEU A 55 3.37 -2.81 18.06
N ARG A 56 4.45 -2.02 18.13
CA ARG A 56 4.30 -0.56 18.06
C ARG A 56 3.65 -0.29 16.72
N SER A 57 2.34 -0.09 16.73
CA SER A 57 1.60 0.46 15.62
C SER A 57 2.26 1.79 15.30
N LYS A 58 3.21 1.76 14.36
CA LYS A 58 3.66 2.96 13.69
C LYS A 58 2.40 3.40 12.99
N GLN A 59 1.69 4.33 13.61
CA GLN A 59 0.55 5.02 13.03
C GLN A 59 0.99 5.31 11.60
N LEU A 60 0.41 4.60 10.62
CA LEU A 60 0.51 4.98 9.24
C LEU A 60 -0.13 6.35 9.24
N GLN A 61 0.70 7.38 9.42
CA GLN A 61 0.28 8.74 9.24
C GLN A 61 -0.27 8.74 7.84
N THR A 62 -1.60 8.79 7.74
CA THR A 62 -2.27 9.22 6.54
C THR A 62 -1.78 10.64 6.33
N GLN A 63 -0.62 10.77 5.68
CA GLN A 63 -0.09 12.04 5.20
C GLN A 63 -0.95 12.46 4.01
N PHE A 64 -2.25 12.63 4.24
CA PHE A 64 -3.04 13.56 3.47
C PHE A 64 -2.60 14.92 4.00
N ASP A 65 -1.49 15.38 3.41
CA ASP A 65 -0.95 16.71 3.56
C ASP A 65 -2.10 17.70 3.34
N GLU A 66 -2.63 18.28 4.43
CA GLU A 66 -3.59 19.40 4.66
C GLU A 66 -4.74 19.69 3.66
N LEU A 67 -4.81 19.00 2.54
CA LEU A 67 -5.71 19.22 1.42
C LEU A 67 -6.90 18.28 1.59
N SER A 68 -8.11 18.82 1.41
CA SER A 68 -9.31 17.99 1.40
C SER A 68 -9.15 16.89 0.34
N PRO A 69 -9.62 15.65 0.58
CA PRO A 69 -9.51 14.55 -0.39
C PRO A 69 -10.03 14.94 -1.78
N LEU A 70 -11.01 15.84 -1.81
CA LEU A 70 -11.63 16.37 -3.02
C LEU A 70 -10.70 17.29 -3.81
N ARG A 71 -9.87 18.08 -3.11
CA ARG A 71 -8.82 18.89 -3.72
C ARG A 71 -7.71 18.03 -4.31
N LEU A 72 -7.29 16.98 -3.59
CA LEU A 72 -6.29 16.04 -4.10
C LEU A 72 -6.78 15.32 -5.37
N LEU A 73 -8.04 14.87 -5.37
CA LEU A 73 -8.65 14.24 -6.54
C LEU A 73 -8.76 15.20 -7.72
N LEU A 74 -9.18 16.44 -7.47
CA LEU A 74 -9.28 17.46 -8.51
C LEU A 74 -7.90 17.79 -9.09
N ASP A 75 -6.90 17.99 -8.24
CA ASP A 75 -5.54 18.29 -8.68
C ASP A 75 -4.96 17.14 -9.52
N ALA A 76 -5.18 15.89 -9.12
CA ALA A 76 -4.79 14.72 -9.92
C ALA A 76 -5.52 14.69 -11.28
N ALA A 77 -6.82 14.95 -11.31
CA ALA A 77 -7.61 14.95 -12.54
C ALA A 77 -7.21 16.09 -13.49
N LEU A 78 -6.86 17.27 -12.96
CA LEU A 78 -6.38 18.41 -13.75
C LEU A 78 -5.02 18.11 -14.38
N VAL A 79 -4.13 17.45 -13.63
CA VAL A 79 -2.84 16.97 -14.14
C VAL A 79 -3.06 15.94 -15.26
N ASP A 80 -3.93 14.97 -15.05
CA ASP A 80 -4.22 13.92 -16.03
C ASP A 80 -4.84 14.49 -17.33
N ALA A 81 -5.73 15.48 -17.19
CA ALA A 81 -6.33 16.18 -18.32
C ALA A 81 -5.41 17.23 -18.98
N SER A 82 -4.22 17.48 -18.41
CA SER A 82 -3.29 18.54 -18.84
C SER A 82 -3.95 19.93 -18.91
N ILE A 83 -4.85 20.23 -17.97
CA ILE A 83 -5.56 21.51 -17.89
C ILE A 83 -4.90 22.39 -16.83
N GLU A 84 -4.33 23.50 -17.28
CA GLU A 84 -3.86 24.55 -16.38
C GLU A 84 -5.04 25.41 -15.92
N LEU A 85 -5.33 25.34 -14.62
CA LEU A 85 -6.33 26.17 -13.96
C LEU A 85 -5.62 27.13 -12.99
N ASP A 86 -6.20 28.29 -12.67
CA ASP A 86 -5.63 29.17 -11.64
C ASP A 86 -5.88 28.61 -10.23
N ALA A 87 -5.08 29.02 -9.25
CA ALA A 87 -5.26 28.62 -7.86
C ALA A 87 -6.61 29.08 -7.29
N ALA A 88 -7.09 30.27 -7.69
CA ALA A 88 -8.40 30.78 -7.28
C ALA A 88 -9.55 29.93 -7.86
N ASP A 89 -9.46 29.60 -9.15
CA ASP A 89 -10.46 28.79 -9.85
C ASP A 89 -10.51 27.35 -9.35
N ARG A 90 -9.34 26.75 -9.09
CA ARG A 90 -9.25 25.44 -8.42
C ARG A 90 -9.99 25.43 -7.09
N GLN A 91 -9.78 26.46 -6.27
CA GLN A 91 -10.42 26.51 -4.96
C GLN A 91 -11.93 26.81 -5.05
N ALA A 92 -12.35 27.64 -6.01
CA ALA A 92 -13.77 27.87 -6.30
C ALA A 92 -14.47 26.57 -6.73
N LEU A 93 -13.81 25.78 -7.57
CA LEU A 93 -14.33 24.51 -8.06
C LEU A 93 -14.45 23.46 -6.93
N VAL A 94 -13.44 23.33 -6.07
CA VAL A 94 -13.51 22.46 -4.89
C VAL A 94 -14.70 22.84 -4.00
N ARG A 95 -14.88 24.14 -3.70
CA ARG A 95 -16.01 24.61 -2.88
C ARG A 95 -17.37 24.37 -3.54
N ALA A 96 -17.46 24.53 -4.86
CA ALA A 96 -18.69 24.26 -5.60
C ALA A 96 -19.05 22.76 -5.56
N LEU A 97 -18.05 21.89 -5.68
CA LEU A 97 -18.23 20.43 -5.58
C LEU A 97 -18.63 19.99 -4.17
N GLU A 98 -17.98 20.52 -3.14
CA GLU A 98 -18.35 20.27 -1.74
C GLU A 98 -19.80 20.68 -1.46
N ASN A 99 -20.20 21.89 -1.89
CA ASN A 99 -21.57 22.35 -1.76
C ASN A 99 -22.55 21.46 -2.51
N ARG A 100 -22.21 21.00 -3.71
CA ARG A 100 -23.06 20.11 -4.50
C ARG A 100 -23.28 18.76 -3.80
N ILE A 101 -22.24 18.18 -3.21
CA ILE A 101 -22.34 16.92 -2.47
C ILE A 101 -23.30 17.08 -1.29
N ILE A 102 -23.16 18.16 -0.52
CA ILE A 102 -24.06 18.46 0.62
C ILE A 102 -25.51 18.61 0.15
N VAL A 103 -25.74 19.31 -0.97
CA VAL A 103 -27.09 19.46 -1.54
C VAL A 103 -27.65 18.12 -1.99
N GLN A 104 -26.85 17.29 -2.66
CA GLN A 104 -27.28 15.96 -3.11
C GLN A 104 -27.58 15.02 -1.94
N GLU A 105 -26.79 15.07 -0.87
CA GLU A 105 -27.02 14.29 0.34
C GLU A 105 -28.36 14.67 1.00
N LYS A 106 -28.66 15.98 1.09
CA LYS A 106 -29.96 16.45 1.58
C LYS A 106 -31.12 15.95 0.73
N VAL A 107 -31.00 16.02 -0.59
CA VAL A 107 -32.03 15.55 -1.52
C VAL A 107 -32.25 14.03 -1.39
N LEU A 108 -31.18 13.25 -1.19
CA LEU A 108 -31.28 11.80 -0.99
C LEU A 108 -31.96 11.45 0.34
N LEU A 109 -31.69 12.22 1.41
CA LEU A 109 -32.34 12.04 2.71
C LEU A 109 -33.82 12.43 2.67
N GLU A 110 -34.19 13.46 1.90
CA GLU A 110 -35.59 13.86 1.69
C GLU A 110 -36.39 12.85 0.86
N GLN A 111 -35.73 12.05 0.01
CA GLN A 111 -36.38 10.99 -0.78
C GLN A 111 -36.61 9.68 -0.01
N GLN A 112 -36.03 9.55 1.19
CA GLN A 112 -36.16 8.36 2.04
C GLN A 112 -37.18 8.52 3.19
N ASN A 113 -37.75 9.72 3.38
CA ASN A 113 -38.87 10.00 4.28
C ASN A 113 -40.19 10.14 3.51
#